data_AF-A0A9P7G409-F1
#
_entry.id   AF-A0A9P7G409-F1
#
_cell.length_a   1.000
_cell.length_b   1.000
_cell.length_c   1.000
_cell.angle_alpha   90.00
_cell.angle_beta   90.00
_cell.angle_gamma   90.00
#
_symmetry.space_group_name_H-M   'P 1'
#
loop_
_entity.id
_entity.type
_entity.pdbx_description
1 polymer ?
#
loop_
_entity_poly.entity_id
_entity_poly.type
_entity_poly.pdbx_seq_one_letter_code
_entity_poly.pdbx_strand_id
1 'polypeptide(L)'
;MPSFSQLFYVAILLAVAITGQSSPVLSPRHLANELYGLAGASASDYTQEFDGTGTAFTDRDAAIEGPAYLTYSVVPNSTYNVDACLATCDRVPGCVFANLFYEFNNNLLDNVFSEKSNLKCALFADIYTAADKTNRGGQQLTPPPAGLTYIQQSTGWAANALADPDTPDGYELVFGPVYGANNAPGYMGYVFLDKYDVNACATACNNRDPDPQGGPCQYFNIWRALVGGVPTTYTCSLVCLRIMNGHTRIH
;
A
#
# COMPACT_ATOMS: atom_id res chain seq x y z
N MET A 1 -15.33 3.97 29.06
CA MET A 1 -15.53 3.26 27.78
C MET A 1 -14.73 4.02 26.75
N PRO A 2 -13.56 3.55 26.28
CA PRO A 2 -12.78 4.34 25.34
C PRO A 2 -13.40 4.25 23.95
N SER A 3 -13.54 5.43 23.36
CA SER A 3 -13.94 5.74 22.00
C SER A 3 -13.10 4.96 20.97
N PHE A 4 -13.72 4.09 20.18
CA PHE A 4 -13.11 3.46 19.00
C PHE A 4 -13.05 4.49 17.85
N SER A 5 -12.06 5.37 17.90
CA SER A 5 -11.65 6.19 16.77
C SER A 5 -10.27 5.69 16.30
N GLN A 6 -10.23 4.53 15.65
CA GLN A 6 -9.03 4.06 14.96
C GLN A 6 -9.22 4.33 13.47
N LEU A 7 -8.30 5.11 12.90
CA LEU A 7 -8.29 5.45 11.48
C LEU A 7 -8.22 4.16 10.64
N PHE A 8 -9.29 3.90 9.90
CA PHE A 8 -9.30 2.86 8.87
C PHE A 8 -8.77 3.50 7.58
N TYR A 9 -7.55 3.14 7.15
CA TYR A 9 -7.13 3.41 5.79
C TYR A 9 -7.79 2.39 4.87
N VAL A 10 -8.66 2.87 3.98
CA VAL A 10 -9.47 2.05 3.09
C VAL A 10 -9.40 2.66 1.69
N ALA A 11 -8.69 2.00 0.79
CA ALA A 11 -8.87 2.23 -0.64
C ALA A 11 -10.02 1.32 -1.11
N ILE A 12 -11.25 1.83 -0.97
CA ILE A 12 -12.41 1.19 -1.59
C ILE A 12 -12.26 1.42 -3.08
N LEU A 13 -12.20 0.35 -3.86
CA LEU A 13 -12.60 0.44 -5.25
C LEU A 13 -13.90 -0.29 -5.36
N LEU A 14 -14.97 0.46 -5.55
CA LEU A 14 -16.18 -0.11 -6.10
C LEU A 14 -15.86 -0.37 -7.57
N ALA A 15 -15.63 -1.64 -7.90
CA ALA A 15 -15.36 -2.09 -9.26
C ALA A 15 -16.67 -2.71 -9.77
N VAL A 16 -17.42 -2.09 -10.68
CA VAL A 16 -18.66 -2.70 -11.22
C VAL A 16 -18.39 -3.45 -12.52
N ALA A 17 -18.78 -4.73 -12.58
CA ALA A 17 -18.72 -5.54 -13.79
C ALA A 17 -19.70 -5.00 -14.85
N ILE A 18 -19.18 -4.51 -15.98
CA ILE A 18 -20.03 -4.02 -17.08
C ILE A 18 -20.45 -5.20 -17.96
N THR A 19 -21.74 -5.53 -17.99
CA THR A 19 -22.29 -6.50 -18.94
C THR A 19 -22.52 -5.85 -20.30
N GLY A 20 -21.44 -5.56 -21.03
CA GLY A 20 -21.54 -5.03 -22.39
C GLY A 20 -20.18 -4.66 -22.98
N GLN A 21 -19.83 -5.26 -24.12
CA GLN A 21 -18.61 -4.98 -24.87
C GLN A 21 -18.45 -3.47 -25.11
N SER A 22 -17.33 -2.89 -24.67
CA SER A 22 -16.83 -1.66 -25.27
C SER A 22 -15.30 -1.66 -25.28
N SER A 23 -14.77 -1.17 -26.41
CA SER A 23 -13.38 -1.08 -26.83
C SER A 23 -12.44 -0.46 -25.80
N PRO A 24 -11.12 -0.69 -25.87
CA PRO A 24 -10.17 -0.07 -24.95
C PRO A 24 -10.20 1.46 -25.11
N VAL A 25 -10.77 2.14 -24.12
CA VAL A 25 -10.57 3.58 -23.94
C VAL A 25 -9.22 3.72 -23.25
N LEU A 26 -8.20 4.11 -24.01
CA LEU A 26 -6.92 4.55 -23.44
C LEU A 26 -7.20 5.64 -22.39
N SER A 27 -6.83 5.34 -21.14
CA SER A 27 -6.98 6.27 -20.02
C SER A 27 -6.24 7.57 -20.32
N PRO A 28 -6.85 8.76 -20.09
CA PRO A 28 -6.20 10.06 -20.28
C PRO A 28 -4.88 10.23 -19.51
N ARG A 29 -4.59 9.38 -18.50
CA ARG A 29 -3.34 9.42 -17.73
C ARG A 29 -2.13 8.84 -18.45
N HIS A 30 -2.30 8.03 -19.50
CA HIS A 30 -1.15 7.53 -20.27
C HIS A 30 -0.39 8.66 -20.98
N LEU A 31 -1.09 9.76 -21.30
CA LEU A 31 -0.50 10.98 -21.86
C LEU A 31 0.08 11.94 -20.79
N ALA A 32 -0.37 11.84 -19.54
CA ALA A 32 0.18 12.64 -18.43
C ALA A 32 1.53 12.09 -17.95
N ASN A 33 1.73 10.77 -17.95
CA ASN A 33 3.00 10.15 -17.56
C ASN A 33 4.18 10.51 -18.49
N GLU A 34 3.94 10.84 -19.75
CA GLU A 34 5.01 11.33 -20.66
C GLU A 34 5.42 12.78 -20.40
N LEU A 35 4.55 13.61 -19.81
CA LEU A 35 4.85 15.02 -19.51
C LEU A 35 5.39 15.23 -18.09
N TYR A 36 5.14 14.30 -17.15
CA TYR A 36 5.67 14.31 -15.78
C TYR A 36 7.07 13.68 -15.63
N GLY A 37 7.63 13.07 -16.69
CA GLY A 37 8.92 12.39 -16.67
C GLY A 37 10.17 13.27 -16.41
N LEU A 38 10.01 14.57 -16.11
CA LEU A 38 11.12 15.51 -15.89
C LEU A 38 11.01 16.35 -14.61
N ALA A 39 9.90 16.29 -13.88
CA ALA A 39 9.82 16.94 -12.57
C ALA A 39 10.09 15.88 -11.50
N GLY A 40 11.27 15.94 -10.86
CA GLY A 40 11.55 15.11 -9.71
C GLY A 40 10.50 15.32 -8.61
N ALA A 41 10.12 14.25 -7.93
CA ALA A 41 9.25 14.27 -6.76
C ALA A 41 9.67 15.41 -5.83
N SER A 42 8.73 16.26 -5.44
CA SER A 42 8.96 17.21 -4.37
C SER A 42 8.44 16.63 -3.07
N ALA A 43 9.17 16.82 -1.97
CA ALA A 43 8.68 16.51 -0.63
C ALA A 43 7.29 17.12 -0.32
N SER A 44 6.84 18.14 -1.07
CA SER A 44 5.49 18.70 -0.94
C SER A 44 4.35 17.76 -1.34
N ASP A 45 4.62 16.71 -2.13
CA ASP A 45 3.61 15.71 -2.54
C ASP A 45 3.46 14.59 -1.50
N TYR A 46 4.23 14.67 -0.41
CA TYR A 46 4.22 13.73 0.69
C TYR A 46 3.99 14.44 2.02
N THR A 47 3.39 13.73 2.98
CA THR A 47 3.29 14.12 4.38
C THR A 47 4.22 13.24 5.21
N GLN A 48 5.03 13.84 6.06
CA GLN A 48 5.86 13.10 7.00
C GLN A 48 4.99 12.56 8.14
N GLU A 49 4.89 11.25 8.27
CA GLU A 49 4.10 10.58 9.33
C GLU A 49 4.90 10.43 10.62
N PHE A 50 6.22 10.27 10.52
CA PHE A 50 7.10 10.24 11.68
C PHE A 50 8.54 10.65 11.37
N ASP A 51 9.21 11.14 12.40
CA ASP A 51 10.62 11.50 12.36
C ASP A 51 11.53 10.38 12.90
N GLY A 52 12.82 10.50 12.60
CA GLY A 52 13.87 9.63 13.10
C GLY A 52 14.33 10.02 14.51
N THR A 53 15.02 9.11 15.18
CA THR A 53 15.54 9.35 16.54
C THR A 53 16.88 10.10 16.60
N GLY A 54 17.48 10.44 15.46
CA GLY A 54 18.80 11.04 15.34
C GLY A 54 19.86 10.07 14.82
N THR A 55 21.10 10.58 14.75
CA THR A 55 22.28 9.83 14.28
C THR A 55 23.40 9.76 15.31
N ALA A 56 23.17 10.17 16.56
CA ALA A 56 24.15 9.97 17.62
C ALA A 56 24.30 8.47 17.90
N PHE A 57 25.41 8.06 18.51
CA PHE A 57 25.72 6.65 18.73
C PHE A 57 24.63 5.88 19.50
N THR A 58 23.89 6.57 20.37
CA THR A 58 22.80 6.03 21.19
C THR A 58 21.42 6.14 20.54
N ASP A 59 21.30 6.82 19.41
CA ASP A 59 20.02 7.08 18.73
C ASP A 59 19.61 5.86 17.91
N ARG A 60 19.35 4.75 18.61
CA ARG A 60 18.86 3.53 17.98
C ARG A 60 17.42 3.74 17.55
N ASP A 61 17.11 3.23 16.36
CA ASP A 61 15.78 3.31 15.79
C ASP A 61 15.34 1.94 15.26
N ALA A 62 14.21 1.91 14.58
CA ALA A 62 13.71 0.76 13.85
C ALA A 62 13.11 1.18 12.51
N ALA A 63 13.25 0.30 11.52
CA ALA A 63 12.54 0.40 10.24
C ALA A 63 11.12 -0.14 10.38
N ILE A 64 10.26 0.24 9.44
CA ILE A 64 8.92 -0.32 9.30
C ILE A 64 9.00 -1.81 8.99
N GLU A 65 8.15 -2.58 9.66
CA GLU A 65 7.87 -3.97 9.34
C GLU A 65 6.36 -4.10 9.09
N GLY A 66 5.97 -4.59 7.93
CA GLY A 66 4.57 -4.69 7.59
C GLY A 66 4.29 -5.47 6.30
N PRO A 67 3.05 -5.95 6.12
CA PRO A 67 2.68 -6.85 5.02
C PRO A 67 2.70 -6.19 3.64
N ALA A 68 2.63 -4.86 3.56
CA ALA A 68 2.53 -4.12 2.32
C ALA A 68 3.89 -3.77 1.68
N TYR A 69 4.96 -4.47 2.06
CA TYR A 69 6.29 -4.22 1.53
C TYR A 69 6.32 -4.50 0.02
N LEU A 70 6.74 -3.51 -0.75
CA LEU A 70 6.88 -3.62 -2.20
C LEU A 70 8.32 -4.00 -2.57
N THR A 71 9.25 -3.14 -2.18
CA THR A 71 10.67 -3.25 -2.53
C THR A 71 11.48 -2.27 -1.69
N TYR A 72 12.79 -2.22 -1.94
CA TYR A 72 13.67 -1.19 -1.42
C TYR A 72 14.59 -0.66 -2.52
N SER A 73 15.07 0.57 -2.32
CA SER A 73 16.24 1.10 -3.00
C SER A 73 17.29 1.56 -1.99
N VAL A 74 18.50 1.75 -2.49
CA VAL A 74 19.57 2.45 -1.77
C VAL A 74 19.75 3.78 -2.46
N VAL A 75 19.75 4.87 -1.69
CA VAL A 75 19.86 6.23 -2.20
C VAL A 75 21.15 6.87 -1.71
N PRO A 76 21.70 7.90 -2.38
CA PRO A 76 22.94 8.54 -1.93
C PRO A 76 22.85 9.02 -0.47
N ASN A 77 23.84 8.66 0.36
CA ASN A 77 23.91 9.02 1.79
C ASN A 77 24.81 10.22 2.10
N SER A 78 25.23 11.00 1.10
CA SER A 78 25.97 12.25 1.33
C SER A 78 25.17 13.24 2.20
N THR A 79 23.85 13.11 2.14
CA THR A 79 22.86 13.71 3.03
C THR A 79 21.77 12.68 3.32
N TYR A 80 20.90 12.98 4.28
CA TYR A 80 19.67 12.22 4.48
C TYR A 80 18.68 12.55 3.34
N ASN A 81 18.85 11.89 2.19
CA ASN A 81 18.25 12.28 0.91
C ASN A 81 16.81 11.78 0.75
N VAL A 82 15.87 12.53 1.34
CA VAL A 82 14.42 12.27 1.26
C VAL A 82 13.93 12.31 -0.19
N ASP A 83 14.28 13.34 -0.95
CA ASP A 83 13.80 13.53 -2.33
C ASP A 83 14.14 12.34 -3.24
N ALA A 84 15.35 11.78 -3.13
CA ALA A 84 15.74 10.59 -3.90
C ALA A 84 14.92 9.34 -3.52
N CYS A 85 14.56 9.21 -2.24
CA CYS A 85 13.72 8.12 -1.76
C CYS A 85 12.28 8.26 -2.29
N LEU A 86 11.69 9.46 -2.19
CA LEU A 86 10.35 9.74 -2.69
C LEU A 86 10.25 9.61 -4.21
N ALA A 87 11.27 10.08 -4.95
CA ALA A 87 11.35 9.88 -6.39
C ALA A 87 11.47 8.39 -6.80
N THR A 88 11.94 7.52 -5.90
CA THR A 88 11.87 6.06 -6.12
C THR A 88 10.44 5.57 -5.92
N CYS A 89 9.74 6.03 -4.87
CA CYS A 89 8.35 5.66 -4.61
C CYS A 89 7.45 5.99 -5.82
N ASP A 90 7.56 7.19 -6.38
CA ASP A 90 6.75 7.62 -7.54
C ASP A 90 6.89 6.71 -8.78
N ARG A 91 8.01 6.00 -8.91
CA ARG A 91 8.27 5.09 -10.04
C ARG A 91 7.85 3.66 -9.78
N VAL A 92 7.60 3.29 -8.52
CA VAL A 92 7.20 1.95 -8.13
C VAL A 92 5.67 1.88 -8.14
N PRO A 93 5.06 1.11 -9.06
CA PRO A 93 3.62 0.98 -9.12
C PRO A 93 3.03 0.56 -7.78
N GLY A 94 2.04 1.31 -7.31
CA GLY A 94 1.36 1.08 -6.04
C GLY A 94 2.10 1.56 -4.80
N CYS A 95 3.26 2.23 -4.91
CA CYS A 95 3.90 2.83 -3.75
C CYS A 95 3.10 4.04 -3.25
N VAL A 96 2.78 4.04 -1.96
CA VAL A 96 2.08 5.15 -1.29
C VAL A 96 2.78 5.58 -0.01
N PHE A 97 3.84 4.88 0.39
CA PHE A 97 4.60 5.16 1.58
C PHE A 97 6.07 4.79 1.43
N ALA A 98 6.95 5.65 1.93
CA ALA A 98 8.39 5.44 1.97
C ALA A 98 8.92 5.52 3.40
N ASN A 99 9.68 4.51 3.82
CA ASN A 99 10.47 4.54 5.04
C ASN A 99 11.95 4.67 4.68
N LEU A 100 12.51 5.83 4.98
CA LEU A 100 13.93 6.11 4.79
C LEU A 100 14.67 5.88 6.11
N PHE A 101 15.80 5.18 6.11
CA PHE A 101 16.58 4.92 7.32
C PHE A 101 18.04 4.55 7.02
N TYR A 102 18.92 4.75 8.00
CA TYR A 102 20.27 4.21 7.93
C TYR A 102 20.30 2.77 8.46
N GLU A 103 20.94 1.86 7.73
CA GLU A 103 21.22 0.48 8.15
C GLU A 103 22.73 0.28 8.24
N PHE A 104 23.27 0.27 9.45
CA PHE A 104 24.71 0.16 9.70
C PHE A 104 25.18 -1.30 9.81
N ASN A 105 26.49 -1.49 9.69
CA ASN A 105 27.18 -2.80 9.73
C ASN A 105 26.70 -3.78 8.66
N ASN A 106 26.30 -3.27 7.49
CA ASN A 106 25.90 -4.10 6.36
C ASN A 106 26.89 -3.92 5.21
N ASN A 107 27.86 -4.83 5.12
CA ASN A 107 28.92 -4.77 4.11
C ASN A 107 28.40 -4.74 2.66
N LEU A 108 27.22 -5.31 2.38
CA LEU A 108 26.63 -5.24 1.05
C LEU A 108 26.26 -3.80 0.68
N LEU A 109 25.64 -3.07 1.62
CA LEU A 109 25.27 -1.67 1.45
C LEU A 109 26.49 -0.77 1.42
N ASP A 110 27.44 -1.00 2.34
CA ASP A 110 28.59 -0.13 2.57
C ASP A 110 29.62 -0.24 1.45
N ASN A 111 29.83 -1.43 0.87
CA ASN A 111 30.99 -1.70 0.03
C ASN A 111 30.69 -2.38 -1.31
N VAL A 112 29.55 -3.08 -1.44
CA VAL A 112 29.27 -3.91 -2.63
C VAL A 112 28.34 -3.21 -3.61
N PHE A 113 27.28 -2.55 -3.13
CA PHE A 113 26.38 -1.80 -3.99
C PHE A 113 27.07 -0.57 -4.59
N SER A 114 26.66 -0.22 -5.81
CA SER A 114 27.31 0.84 -6.59
C SER A 114 27.22 2.21 -5.91
N GLU A 115 26.14 2.42 -5.17
CA GLU A 115 25.81 3.59 -4.39
C GLU A 115 26.68 3.72 -3.14
N LYS A 116 27.25 2.60 -2.65
CA LYS A 116 28.05 2.52 -1.40
C LYS A 116 27.42 3.30 -0.26
N SER A 117 26.13 3.07 -0.07
CA SER A 117 25.29 3.84 0.82
C SER A 117 24.54 2.92 1.75
N ASN A 118 24.59 3.27 3.04
CA ASN A 118 23.80 2.66 4.09
C ASN A 118 22.42 3.31 4.26
N LEU A 119 22.05 4.28 3.41
CA LEU A 119 20.76 4.95 3.44
C LEU A 119 19.76 4.19 2.56
N LYS A 120 18.85 3.48 3.22
CA LYS A 120 17.90 2.57 2.61
C LYS A 120 16.51 3.18 2.58
N CYS A 121 15.87 3.08 1.43
CA CYS A 121 14.51 3.55 1.19
C CYS A 121 13.62 2.33 0.97
N ALA A 122 12.89 1.90 2.00
CA ALA A 122 11.91 0.83 1.90
C ALA A 122 10.56 1.40 1.47
N LEU A 123 9.91 0.76 0.50
CA LEU A 123 8.71 1.25 -0.16
C LEU A 123 7.54 0.31 0.11
N PHE A 124 6.37 0.90 0.35
CA PHE A 124 5.19 0.16 0.76
C PHE A 124 3.93 0.61 0.01
N ALA A 125 3.01 -0.34 -0.17
CA ALA A 125 1.67 -0.12 -0.73
C ALA A 125 0.63 0.29 0.33
N ASP A 126 1.09 0.71 1.51
CA ASP A 126 0.23 1.14 2.61
C ASP A 126 0.91 2.17 3.49
N ILE A 127 0.12 2.97 4.20
CA ILE A 127 0.60 4.01 5.10
C ILE A 127 0.80 3.41 6.50
N TYR A 128 1.98 3.67 7.05
CA TYR A 128 2.43 3.20 8.37
C TYR A 128 2.69 4.37 9.31
N THR A 129 2.68 4.06 10.60
CA THR A 129 2.95 5.01 11.68
C THR A 129 4.24 4.65 12.42
N ALA A 130 4.68 5.51 13.34
CA ALA A 130 5.84 5.22 14.18
C ALA A 130 5.69 3.92 15.03
N ALA A 131 4.45 3.49 15.31
CA ALA A 131 4.20 2.26 16.07
C ALA A 131 4.61 1.00 15.30
N ASP A 132 4.68 1.08 13.97
CA ASP A 132 5.02 -0.03 13.08
C ASP A 132 6.54 -0.15 12.88
N LYS A 133 7.35 0.70 13.53
CA LYS A 133 8.81 0.64 13.55
C LYS A 133 9.29 -0.50 14.48
N THR A 134 9.18 -1.74 14.03
CA THR A 134 9.56 -2.92 14.84
C THR A 134 10.86 -3.58 14.39
N ASN A 135 11.33 -3.34 13.17
CA ASN A 135 12.58 -3.93 12.67
C ASN A 135 13.80 -3.14 13.14
N ARG A 136 14.46 -3.63 14.20
CA ARG A 136 15.65 -3.00 14.80
C ARG A 136 16.98 -3.39 14.13
N GLY A 137 16.95 -4.21 13.08
CA GLY A 137 18.13 -4.93 12.59
C GLY A 137 18.48 -6.11 13.50
N GLY A 138 19.77 -6.35 13.74
CA GLY A 138 20.26 -7.40 14.63
C GLY A 138 20.81 -8.64 13.91
N GLN A 139 21.02 -8.57 12.59
CA GLN A 139 21.60 -9.66 11.82
C GLN A 139 23.14 -9.63 11.90
N GLN A 140 23.78 -10.80 12.04
CA GLN A 140 25.23 -10.95 11.92
C GLN A 140 25.60 -11.22 10.45
N LEU A 141 25.88 -10.16 9.68
CA LEU A 141 26.17 -10.29 8.24
C LEU A 141 27.67 -10.51 7.94
N THR A 142 28.55 -10.17 8.87
CA THR A 142 30.00 -10.35 8.78
C THR A 142 30.47 -11.15 9.99
N PRO A 143 31.45 -12.07 9.90
CA PRO A 143 31.93 -12.81 11.07
C PRO A 143 32.43 -11.89 12.21
N PRO A 144 32.31 -12.31 13.48
CA PRO A 144 32.90 -11.61 14.61
C PRO A 144 34.40 -11.29 14.39
N PRO A 145 34.90 -10.13 14.83
CA PRO A 145 34.33 -9.23 15.84
C PRO A 145 33.41 -8.12 15.29
N ALA A 146 33.00 -8.19 14.01
CA ALA A 146 32.05 -7.23 13.47
C ALA A 146 30.74 -7.22 14.28
N GLY A 147 30.16 -6.05 14.51
CA GLY A 147 28.88 -5.92 15.22
C GLY A 147 27.69 -6.40 14.39
N LEU A 148 26.55 -6.59 15.06
CA LEU A 148 25.27 -6.82 14.40
C LEU A 148 24.83 -5.56 13.63
N THR A 149 24.02 -5.74 12.60
CA THR A 149 23.33 -4.62 11.93
C THR A 149 22.42 -3.88 12.91
N TYR A 150 22.24 -2.59 12.67
CA TYR A 150 21.29 -1.78 13.45
C TYR A 150 20.75 -0.62 12.61
N ILE A 151 19.56 -0.14 13.00
CA ILE A 151 18.87 0.95 12.32
C ILE A 151 19.01 2.26 13.10
N GLN A 152 19.15 3.39 12.38
CA GLN A 152 19.07 4.76 12.93
C GLN A 152 18.33 5.70 11.98
N GLN A 153 17.89 6.86 12.52
CA GLN A 153 17.25 7.94 11.77
C GLN A 153 16.19 7.43 10.78
N SER A 154 15.13 6.81 11.28
CA SER A 154 14.08 6.22 10.46
C SER A 154 12.88 7.16 10.34
N THR A 155 12.68 7.75 9.15
CA THR A 155 11.57 8.65 8.83
C THR A 155 10.55 7.96 7.94
N GLY A 156 9.28 8.40 8.01
CA GLY A 156 8.17 7.83 7.26
C GLY A 156 7.41 8.91 6.51
N TRP A 157 7.09 8.65 5.25
CA TRP A 157 6.49 9.62 4.33
C TRP A 157 5.34 8.98 3.57
N ALA A 158 4.13 9.50 3.76
CA ALA A 158 2.93 9.07 3.07
C ALA A 158 2.63 9.99 1.87
N ALA A 159 2.24 9.43 0.73
CA ALA A 159 1.82 10.22 -0.42
C ALA A 159 0.53 11.01 -0.09
N ASN A 160 0.47 12.29 -0.43
CA ASN A 160 -0.68 13.16 -0.18
C ASN A 160 -1.89 12.78 -1.04
N ALA A 161 -1.62 12.28 -2.25
CA ALA A 161 -2.60 11.72 -3.14
C ALA A 161 -2.29 10.23 -3.32
N LEU A 162 -3.24 9.38 -2.93
CA LEU A 162 -3.19 7.98 -3.30
C LEU A 162 -3.44 7.89 -4.80
N ALA A 163 -2.54 7.26 -5.55
CA ALA A 163 -2.81 6.94 -6.93
C ALA A 163 -4.08 6.07 -6.98
N ASP A 164 -5.03 6.44 -7.86
CA ASP A 164 -6.14 5.53 -8.18
C ASP A 164 -5.51 4.24 -8.67
N PRO A 165 -5.81 3.09 -8.05
CA PRO A 165 -5.19 1.85 -8.49
C PRO A 165 -5.78 1.45 -9.83
N ASP A 166 -4.99 0.66 -10.56
CA ASP A 166 -5.37 0.19 -11.87
C ASP A 166 -6.75 -0.49 -11.81
N THR A 167 -7.65 -0.04 -12.69
CA THR A 167 -8.98 -0.63 -12.80
C THR A 167 -8.87 -1.86 -13.70
N PRO A 168 -9.18 -3.07 -13.20
CA PRO A 168 -9.09 -4.29 -14.01
C PRO A 168 -10.07 -4.27 -15.18
N ASP A 169 -9.74 -4.99 -16.25
CA ASP A 169 -10.62 -5.12 -17.41
C ASP A 169 -12.02 -5.61 -17.03
N GLY A 170 -13.05 -4.97 -17.59
CA GLY A 170 -14.45 -5.28 -17.32
C GLY A 170 -15.00 -4.65 -16.03
N TYR A 171 -14.16 -3.94 -15.28
CA TYR A 171 -14.56 -3.16 -14.11
C TYR A 171 -14.46 -1.66 -14.36
N GLU A 172 -15.24 -0.87 -13.62
CA GLU A 172 -15.08 0.58 -13.52
C GLU A 172 -14.93 1.00 -12.06
N LEU A 173 -14.05 1.96 -11.77
CA LEU A 173 -13.96 2.58 -10.45
C LEU A 173 -15.15 3.54 -10.23
N VAL A 174 -16.16 3.10 -9.50
CA VAL A 174 -17.39 3.87 -9.27
C VAL A 174 -17.40 4.64 -7.96
N PHE A 175 -16.58 4.26 -6.97
CA PHE A 175 -16.52 4.94 -5.69
C PHE A 175 -15.22 4.61 -4.94
N GLY A 176 -14.53 5.66 -4.47
CA GLY A 176 -13.26 5.56 -3.75
C GLY A 176 -12.35 6.77 -3.97
N PRO A 177 -11.29 6.91 -3.15
CA PRO A 177 -11.06 6.23 -1.86
C PRO A 177 -11.87 6.89 -0.72
N VAL A 178 -12.59 6.10 0.11
CA VAL A 178 -13.30 6.62 1.32
C VAL A 178 -13.16 5.69 2.54
N TYR A 179 -13.39 6.24 3.74
CA TYR A 179 -13.22 5.59 5.05
C TYR A 179 -14.31 4.55 5.40
N GLY A 180 -14.30 3.37 4.79
CA GLY A 180 -15.01 2.19 5.32
C GLY A 180 -15.81 1.37 4.30
N ALA A 181 -15.83 0.05 4.47
CA ALA A 181 -16.57 -0.86 3.58
C ALA A 181 -18.06 -0.47 3.46
N ASN A 182 -18.65 -0.67 2.27
CA ASN A 182 -20.08 -0.47 2.11
C ASN A 182 -20.86 -1.59 2.84
N ASN A 183 -22.02 -1.26 3.39
CA ASN A 183 -22.97 -2.25 3.91
C ASN A 183 -23.92 -2.69 2.79
N ALA A 184 -23.34 -3.24 1.73
CA ALA A 184 -24.11 -3.62 0.58
C ALA A 184 -24.97 -4.88 0.82
N PRO A 185 -26.25 -4.89 0.39
CA PRO A 185 -27.00 -6.14 0.27
C PRO A 185 -26.34 -7.03 -0.79
N GLY A 186 -26.32 -8.35 -0.55
CA GLY A 186 -25.73 -9.32 -1.48
C GLY A 186 -24.27 -9.69 -1.17
N TYR A 187 -23.82 -9.57 0.08
CA TYR A 187 -22.51 -10.03 0.51
C TYR A 187 -22.29 -11.52 0.19
N MET A 188 -21.25 -11.82 -0.58
CA MET A 188 -20.90 -13.15 -1.05
C MET A 188 -19.68 -13.73 -0.31
N GLY A 189 -19.32 -13.16 0.85
CA GLY A 189 -18.12 -13.54 1.60
C GLY A 189 -16.88 -12.74 1.21
N TYR A 190 -15.72 -13.26 1.58
CA TYR A 190 -14.44 -12.58 1.41
C TYR A 190 -13.31 -13.56 1.04
N VAL A 191 -12.20 -13.00 0.58
CA VAL A 191 -10.91 -13.67 0.47
C VAL A 191 -9.83 -12.79 1.12
N PHE A 192 -8.83 -13.41 1.72
CA PHE A 192 -7.65 -12.69 2.20
C PHE A 192 -6.66 -12.50 1.06
N LEU A 193 -6.00 -11.35 1.06
CA LEU A 193 -4.90 -11.01 0.17
C LEU A 193 -3.68 -10.70 1.03
N ASP A 194 -2.50 -11.03 0.52
CA ASP A 194 -1.23 -10.75 1.19
C ASP A 194 -0.85 -9.27 1.09
N LYS A 195 -1.39 -8.58 0.06
CA LYS A 195 -1.17 -7.16 -0.22
C LYS A 195 -2.43 -6.53 -0.81
N TYR A 196 -2.43 -5.21 -0.93
CA TYR A 196 -3.44 -4.50 -1.70
C TYR A 196 -3.33 -4.86 -3.18
N ASP A 197 -4.22 -5.72 -3.69
CA ASP A 197 -4.18 -6.24 -5.07
C ASP A 197 -5.58 -6.28 -5.70
N VAL A 198 -5.86 -5.25 -6.52
CA VAL A 198 -7.15 -5.08 -7.19
C VAL A 198 -7.39 -6.19 -8.22
N ASN A 199 -6.35 -6.64 -8.92
CA ASN A 199 -6.46 -7.71 -9.93
C ASN A 199 -6.72 -9.07 -9.29
N ALA A 200 -6.07 -9.38 -8.17
CA ALA A 200 -6.32 -10.60 -7.41
C ALA A 200 -7.77 -10.62 -6.88
N CYS A 201 -8.26 -9.47 -6.37
CA CYS A 201 -9.63 -9.35 -5.89
C CYS A 201 -10.67 -9.46 -7.02
N ALA A 202 -10.42 -8.84 -8.17
CA ALA A 202 -11.24 -8.98 -9.37
C ALA A 202 -11.28 -10.43 -9.86
N THR A 203 -10.15 -11.12 -9.87
CA THR A 203 -10.08 -12.55 -10.21
C THR A 203 -10.91 -13.39 -9.24
N ALA A 204 -10.84 -13.09 -7.94
CA ALA A 204 -11.66 -13.77 -6.93
C ALA A 204 -13.16 -13.51 -7.13
N CYS A 205 -13.55 -12.29 -7.50
CA CYS A 205 -14.92 -11.94 -7.83
C CYS A 205 -15.42 -12.67 -9.09
N ASN A 206 -14.66 -12.61 -10.19
CA ASN A 206 -14.99 -13.26 -11.46
C ASN A 206 -15.14 -14.78 -11.34
N ASN A 207 -14.36 -15.42 -10.47
CA ASN A 207 -14.40 -16.86 -10.25
C ASN A 207 -15.34 -17.28 -9.11
N ARG A 208 -16.07 -16.33 -8.50
CA ARG A 208 -17.00 -16.64 -7.41
C ARG A 208 -18.26 -17.29 -7.95
N ASP A 209 -18.65 -18.42 -7.37
CA ASP A 209 -19.94 -19.04 -7.66
C ASP A 209 -21.09 -18.04 -7.45
N PRO A 210 -22.09 -18.02 -8.35
CA PRO A 210 -23.24 -17.14 -8.20
C PRO A 210 -23.98 -17.36 -6.87
N ASP A 211 -24.38 -16.27 -6.21
CA ASP A 211 -25.26 -16.33 -5.06
C ASP A 211 -26.66 -16.78 -5.51
N PRO A 212 -27.32 -17.72 -4.80
CA PRO A 212 -28.64 -18.23 -5.19
C PRO A 212 -29.75 -17.17 -5.28
N GLN A 213 -29.58 -16.01 -4.64
CA GLN A 213 -30.56 -14.92 -4.58
C GLN A 213 -30.12 -13.67 -5.37
N GLY A 214 -28.81 -13.48 -5.58
CA GLY A 214 -28.24 -12.26 -6.19
C GLY A 214 -27.42 -12.47 -7.45
N GLY A 215 -27.15 -13.70 -7.87
CA GLY A 215 -26.41 -13.99 -9.09
C GLY A 215 -24.88 -13.83 -8.95
N PRO A 216 -24.14 -13.63 -10.05
CA PRO A 216 -22.67 -13.57 -10.02
C PRO A 216 -22.17 -12.37 -9.22
N CYS A 217 -20.91 -12.42 -8.79
CA CYS A 217 -20.24 -11.28 -8.19
C CYS A 217 -20.21 -10.12 -9.19
N GLN A 218 -20.61 -8.93 -8.73
CA GLN A 218 -20.70 -7.73 -9.57
C GLN A 218 -19.74 -6.64 -9.13
N TYR A 219 -19.37 -6.61 -7.85
CA TYR A 219 -18.34 -5.72 -7.34
C TYR A 219 -17.69 -6.29 -6.09
N PHE A 220 -16.58 -5.68 -5.71
CA PHE A 220 -15.84 -6.02 -4.51
C PHE A 220 -15.39 -4.75 -3.80
N ASN A 221 -14.91 -4.91 -2.57
CA ASN A 221 -14.20 -3.88 -1.82
C ASN A 221 -12.98 -4.48 -1.14
N ILE A 222 -11.85 -3.76 -1.17
CA ILE A 222 -10.63 -4.17 -0.48
C ILE A 222 -10.46 -3.28 0.76
N TRP A 223 -10.25 -3.90 1.91
CA TRP A 223 -10.02 -3.20 3.17
C TRP A 223 -8.98 -3.92 4.02
N ARG A 224 -8.40 -3.22 4.98
CA ARG A 224 -7.34 -3.74 5.84
C ARG A 224 -7.91 -4.17 7.18
N ALA A 225 -7.61 -5.39 7.62
CA ALA A 225 -7.92 -5.82 8.98
C ALA A 225 -6.79 -5.42 9.92
N LEU A 226 -7.15 -4.71 10.99
CA LEU A 226 -6.21 -4.32 12.04
C LEU A 226 -6.49 -5.17 13.28
N VAL A 227 -5.44 -5.79 13.85
CA VAL A 227 -5.52 -6.48 15.14
C VAL A 227 -4.67 -5.68 16.13
N GLY A 228 -5.33 -5.06 17.12
CA GLY A 228 -4.63 -4.19 18.06
C GLY A 228 -4.03 -2.93 17.42
N GLY A 229 -4.62 -2.45 16.31
CA GLY A 229 -4.10 -1.31 15.55
C GLY A 229 -2.99 -1.65 14.56
N VAL A 230 -2.51 -2.90 14.53
CA VAL A 230 -1.49 -3.35 13.57
C VAL A 230 -2.17 -3.94 12.34
N PRO A 231 -1.83 -3.48 11.12
CA PRO A 231 -2.22 -4.13 9.87
C PRO A 231 -1.81 -5.61 9.84
N THR A 232 -2.76 -6.52 9.65
CA THR A 232 -2.48 -7.97 9.63
C THR A 232 -2.81 -8.64 8.32
N THR A 233 -3.80 -8.14 7.57
CA THR A 233 -4.18 -8.71 6.28
C THR A 233 -5.01 -7.71 5.48
N TYR A 234 -5.07 -7.92 4.16
CA TYR A 234 -6.04 -7.30 3.29
C TYR A 234 -7.20 -8.25 3.07
N THR A 235 -8.42 -7.74 3.15
CA THR A 235 -9.64 -8.48 2.93
C THR A 235 -10.33 -7.93 1.69
N CYS A 236 -10.54 -8.81 0.71
CA CYS A 236 -11.34 -8.59 -0.48
C CYS A 236 -12.74 -9.12 -0.21
N SER A 237 -13.69 -8.23 0.04
CA SER A 237 -15.10 -8.58 0.23
C SER A 237 -15.82 -8.55 -1.11
N LEU A 238 -16.58 -9.61 -1.40
CA LEU A 238 -17.23 -9.85 -2.69
C LEU A 238 -18.73 -9.63 -2.56
N VAL A 239 -19.34 -9.01 -3.57
CA VAL A 239 -20.75 -8.59 -3.49
C VAL A 239 -21.46 -8.78 -4.83
N CYS A 240 -22.70 -9.25 -4.77
CA CYS A 240 -23.65 -9.27 -5.90
C CYS A 240 -24.70 -8.18 -5.72
N LEU A 241 -25.29 -7.71 -6.83
CA LEU A 241 -26.51 -6.90 -6.75
C LEU A 241 -27.69 -7.85 -6.60
N ARG A 242 -28.42 -7.72 -5.49
CA ARG A 242 -29.65 -8.49 -5.29
C ARG A 242 -30.62 -8.16 -6.44
N ILE A 243 -31.06 -9.18 -7.17
CA ILE A 243 -32.20 -9.02 -8.07
C ILE A 243 -33.40 -8.83 -7.15
N MET A 244 -33.85 -7.58 -6.99
CA MET A 244 -35.17 -7.33 -6.42
C MET A 244 -36.17 -7.84 -7.44
N ASN A 245 -36.52 -9.12 -7.35
CA ASN A 245 -37.65 -9.69 -8.07
C ASN A 245 -38.88 -8.89 -7.64
N GLY A 246 -39.32 -7.97 -8.51
CA GLY A 246 -40.56 -7.24 -8.37
C GLY A 246 -41.73 -8.21 -8.48
N HIS A 247 -42.10 -8.86 -7.39
CA HIS A 247 -43.38 -9.54 -7.24
C HIS A 247 -43.82 -9.59 -5.77
N THR A 248 -44.20 -8.43 -5.25
CA THR A 248 -45.31 -8.35 -4.29
C THR A 248 -46.20 -7.19 -4.72
N ARG A 249 -47.18 -7.47 -5.61
CA ARG A 249 -48.36 -6.61 -5.70
C ARG A 249 -49.10 -6.80 -4.38
N ILE A 250 -49.13 -5.74 -3.59
CA ILE A 250 -50.07 -5.60 -2.48
C ILE A 250 -51.45 -5.51 -3.13
N HIS A 251 -52.32 -6.46 -2.81
CA HIS A 251 -53.77 -6.30 -2.90
C HIS A 251 -54.28 -5.92 -1.52
#